data_AF-A0A1G1FKE7-F1
#
_entry.id   AF-A0A1G1FKE7-F1
#
_cell.length_a   1.000
_cell.length_b   1.000
_cell.length_c   1.000
_cell.angle_alpha   90.00
_cell.angle_beta   90.00
_cell.angle_gamma   90.00
#
_symmetry.space_group_name_H-M   'P 1'
#
loop_
_entity.id
_entity.type
_entity.pdbx_description
1 polymer ?
#
loop_
_entity_poly.entity_id
_entity_poly.type
_entity_poly.pdbx_seq_one_letter_code
_entity_poly.pdbx_strand_id
1 'polypeptide(L)'
;MAAKILVVDDEIIAIRSAERVLRSEGYDVEGVLSGREAMLKLEQNNYDLVLTDLKMPEVDGITLIRWLRNVKPSIRIVVITGYPSQETIKEALELGIIDYVPKPFTPAVLSDVTQRALEWRKCGCEAEKSKEEIPPAMLSELDRVVKEYKNKPGSLIPVLQRAQEIVGYLPPFIQKRIGKGLNISPAEVHSVVSFYSFFTMKPRGDHNIRVCLGTACYVRGIEGVLEKIKDSLKINIGDTTENKKFSLEAVRCLGACGLAPVMVVDQDTYGAMTPKKAMEVIGQYDPSFTGATAKEEAERQLNKEV
;
A
#
# COMPACT_ATOMS: atom_id res chain seq x y z
N MET A 1 30.66 -1.69 8.85
CA MET A 1 31.30 -2.03 7.57
C MET A 1 30.47 -1.39 6.48
N ALA A 2 31.09 -0.72 5.52
CA ALA A 2 30.39 -0.21 4.34
C ALA A 2 29.79 -1.39 3.56
N ALA A 3 28.54 -1.29 3.13
CA ALA A 3 27.93 -2.33 2.30
C ALA A 3 28.65 -2.38 0.93
N LYS A 4 28.87 -3.58 0.42
CA LYS A 4 29.55 -3.79 -0.87
C LYS A 4 28.52 -4.00 -1.98
N ILE A 5 28.56 -3.15 -3.00
CA ILE A 5 27.57 -3.07 -4.07
C ILE A 5 28.23 -3.37 -5.41
N LEU A 6 27.63 -4.27 -6.19
CA LEU A 6 28.04 -4.54 -7.57
C LEU A 6 27.07 -3.84 -8.53
N VAL A 7 27.58 -3.04 -9.45
CA VAL A 7 26.79 -2.40 -10.52
C VAL A 7 27.13 -3.09 -11.84
N VAL A 8 26.11 -3.57 -12.54
CA VAL A 8 26.22 -4.31 -13.80
C VAL A 8 25.44 -3.56 -14.86
N ASP A 9 26.13 -3.02 -15.86
CA ASP A 9 25.52 -2.22 -16.92
C ASP A 9 26.42 -2.27 -18.14
N ASP A 10 25.87 -2.45 -19.35
CA ASP A 10 26.68 -2.43 -20.57
C ASP A 10 27.12 -1.00 -20.96
N GLU A 11 26.53 0.03 -20.34
CA GLU A 11 26.90 1.43 -20.51
C GLU A 11 27.86 1.91 -19.42
N ILE A 12 29.13 2.14 -19.78
CA ILE A 12 30.15 2.65 -18.84
C ILE A 12 29.75 3.98 -18.17
N ILE A 13 28.93 4.79 -18.84
CA ILE A 13 28.42 6.07 -18.33
C ILE A 13 27.46 5.84 -17.16
N ALA A 14 26.59 4.83 -17.26
CA ALA A 14 25.66 4.46 -16.21
C ALA A 14 26.40 3.93 -14.98
N ILE A 15 27.41 3.06 -15.19
CA ILE A 15 28.29 2.58 -14.11
C ILE A 15 28.95 3.75 -13.39
N ARG A 16 29.64 4.64 -14.11
CA ARG A 16 30.35 5.78 -13.51
C ARG A 16 29.41 6.71 -12.76
N SER A 17 28.20 6.89 -13.28
CA SER A 17 27.17 7.70 -12.62
C SER A 17 26.73 7.07 -11.31
N ALA A 18 26.46 5.76 -11.31
CA ALA A 18 26.08 5.01 -10.12
C ALA A 18 27.22 4.96 -9.09
N GLU A 19 28.45 4.66 -9.51
CA GLU A 19 29.63 4.65 -8.64
C GLU A 19 29.83 6.00 -7.95
N ARG A 20 29.72 7.11 -8.70
CA ARG A 20 29.89 8.45 -8.13
C ARG A 20 28.86 8.75 -7.04
N VAL A 21 27.60 8.41 -7.29
CA VAL A 21 26.51 8.64 -6.33
C VAL A 21 26.71 7.76 -5.10
N LEU A 22 26.85 6.45 -5.29
CA LEU A 22 26.89 5.48 -4.20
C LEU A 22 28.18 5.58 -3.36
N ARG A 23 29.33 5.87 -3.97
CA ARG A 23 30.57 6.12 -3.20
C ARG A 23 30.49 7.40 -2.36
N SER A 24 29.76 8.42 -2.82
CA SER A 24 29.55 9.65 -2.04
C SER A 24 28.75 9.42 -0.76
N GLU A 25 27.99 8.32 -0.70
CA GLU A 25 27.22 7.88 0.47
C GLU A 25 28.00 6.90 1.37
N GLY A 26 29.24 6.59 1.02
CA GLY A 26 30.13 5.74 1.81
C GLY A 26 29.98 4.24 1.54
N TYR A 27 29.35 3.83 0.44
CA TYR A 27 29.32 2.44 0.00
C TYR A 27 30.60 2.04 -0.75
N ASP A 28 30.98 0.76 -0.65
CA ASP A 28 32.02 0.18 -1.49
C ASP A 28 31.38 -0.33 -2.78
N VAL A 29 31.72 0.27 -3.92
CA VAL A 29 31.02 0.07 -5.19
C VAL A 29 32.01 -0.40 -6.24
N GLU A 30 31.64 -1.48 -6.94
CA GLU A 30 32.39 -2.03 -8.06
C GLU A 30 31.48 -2.15 -9.28
N GLY A 31 31.96 -1.68 -10.43
CA GLY A 31 31.24 -1.73 -11.70
C GLY A 31 31.79 -2.79 -12.66
N VAL A 32 30.89 -3.47 -13.39
CA VAL A 32 31.23 -4.44 -14.43
C VAL A 32 30.34 -4.23 -15.67
N LEU A 33 30.88 -4.55 -16.86
CA LEU A 33 30.23 -4.21 -18.14
C LEU A 33 29.36 -5.33 -18.71
N SER A 34 29.33 -6.51 -18.07
CA SER A 34 28.58 -7.65 -18.57
C SER A 34 28.08 -8.57 -17.46
N GLY A 35 26.97 -9.27 -17.72
CA GLY A 35 26.45 -10.29 -16.80
C GLY A 35 27.45 -11.43 -16.56
N ARG A 36 28.29 -11.79 -17.56
CA ARG A 36 29.34 -12.80 -17.42
C ARG A 36 30.43 -12.36 -16.44
N GLU A 37 30.90 -11.11 -16.56
CA GLU A 37 31.86 -10.55 -15.62
C GLU A 37 31.28 -10.44 -14.21
N ALA A 38 30.00 -10.07 -14.09
CA ALA A 38 29.28 -10.05 -12.83
C ALA A 38 29.27 -11.42 -12.15
N MET A 39 28.96 -12.50 -12.88
CA MET A 39 28.96 -13.87 -12.33
C MET A 39 30.34 -14.25 -11.78
N LEU A 40 31.42 -13.99 -12.54
CA LEU A 40 32.80 -14.27 -12.09
C LEU A 40 33.15 -13.51 -10.80
N LYS A 41 32.77 -12.23 -10.71
CA LYS A 41 32.99 -11.41 -9.51
C LYS A 41 32.16 -11.90 -8.32
N LEU A 42 30.91 -12.30 -8.56
CA LEU A 42 29.99 -12.82 -7.54
C LEU A 42 30.42 -14.19 -7.00
N GLU A 43 31.16 -14.99 -7.76
CA GLU A 43 31.77 -16.22 -7.27
C GLU A 43 32.99 -15.94 -6.36
N GLN A 44 33.83 -14.97 -6.74
CA GLN A 44 35.09 -14.66 -6.05
C GLN A 44 34.91 -13.77 -4.81
N ASN A 45 33.86 -12.94 -4.77
CA ASN A 45 33.64 -11.95 -3.74
C ASN A 45 32.23 -12.05 -3.14
N ASN A 46 32.05 -11.41 -1.99
CA ASN A 46 30.74 -11.24 -1.37
C ASN A 46 30.27 -9.79 -1.57
N TYR A 47 29.03 -9.66 -2.05
CA TYR A 47 28.34 -8.37 -2.23
C TYR A 47 27.03 -8.42 -1.46
N ASP A 48 26.64 -7.29 -0.88
CA ASP A 48 25.40 -7.12 -0.14
C ASP A 48 24.22 -6.79 -1.07
N LEU A 49 24.50 -6.15 -2.21
CA LEU A 49 23.53 -5.68 -3.19
C LEU A 49 24.13 -5.76 -4.61
N VAL A 50 23.29 -6.15 -5.57
CA VAL A 50 23.56 -6.10 -7.01
C VAL A 50 22.56 -5.18 -7.67
N LEU A 51 23.06 -4.18 -8.39
CA LEU A 51 22.33 -3.29 -9.29
C LEU A 51 22.60 -3.75 -10.72
N THR A 52 21.59 -4.25 -11.46
CA THR A 52 21.81 -4.77 -12.82
C THR A 52 20.87 -4.16 -13.84
N ASP A 53 21.40 -3.79 -14.99
CA ASP A 53 20.57 -3.53 -16.17
C ASP A 53 19.90 -4.84 -16.64
N LEU A 54 18.70 -4.75 -17.23
CA LEU A 54 17.99 -5.91 -17.76
C LEU A 54 18.45 -6.31 -19.17
N LYS A 55 18.82 -5.34 -19.98
CA LYS A 55 19.15 -5.51 -21.39
C LYS A 55 20.65 -5.32 -21.57
N MET A 56 21.39 -6.41 -21.42
CA MET A 56 22.82 -6.46 -21.70
C MET A 56 23.12 -7.47 -22.81
N PRO A 57 24.20 -7.27 -23.60
CA PRO A 57 24.68 -8.27 -24.54
C PRO A 57 25.13 -9.56 -23.85
N GLU A 58 25.05 -10.68 -24.58
CA GLU A 58 25.46 -12.04 -24.17
C GLU A 58 24.65 -12.65 -23.01
N VAL A 59 24.67 -12.01 -21.84
CA VAL A 59 23.96 -12.46 -20.62
C VAL A 59 23.12 -11.29 -20.13
N ASP A 60 21.81 -11.44 -20.26
CA ASP A 60 20.84 -10.43 -19.82
C ASP A 60 20.70 -10.40 -18.29
N GLY A 61 20.11 -9.31 -17.78
CA GLY A 61 19.91 -9.14 -16.33
C GLY A 61 18.99 -10.20 -15.74
N ILE A 62 18.02 -10.70 -16.52
CA ILE A 62 17.08 -11.74 -16.08
C ILE A 62 17.82 -13.07 -15.82
N THR A 63 18.71 -13.47 -16.73
CA THR A 63 19.54 -14.66 -16.58
C THR A 63 20.46 -14.53 -15.37
N LEU A 64 21.05 -13.35 -15.16
CA LEU A 64 21.85 -13.05 -13.97
C LEU A 64 21.04 -13.18 -12.67
N ILE A 65 19.82 -12.63 -12.63
CA ILE A 65 18.92 -12.72 -11.48
C ILE A 65 18.56 -14.17 -11.17
N ARG A 66 18.16 -14.94 -12.20
CA ARG A 66 17.80 -16.37 -12.05
C ARG A 66 18.98 -17.18 -11.50
N TRP A 67 20.19 -16.93 -12.00
CA TRP A 67 21.40 -17.56 -11.49
C TRP A 67 21.69 -17.17 -10.04
N LEU A 68 21.62 -15.87 -9.70
CA LEU A 68 21.82 -15.37 -8.34
C LEU A 68 20.85 -16.00 -7.33
N ARG A 69 19.58 -16.21 -7.72
CA ARG A 69 18.59 -16.87 -6.85
C ARG A 69 18.91 -18.32 -6.55
N ASN A 70 19.55 -19.03 -7.47
CA ASN A 70 19.95 -20.41 -7.26
C ASN A 70 21.25 -20.54 -6.45
N VAL A 71 22.21 -19.64 -6.67
CA VAL A 71 23.56 -19.76 -6.09
C VAL A 71 23.74 -18.95 -4.80
N LYS A 72 23.24 -17.71 -4.75
CA LYS A 72 23.38 -16.79 -3.60
C LYS A 72 22.06 -16.04 -3.33
N PRO A 73 21.00 -16.72 -2.84
CA PRO A 73 19.67 -16.12 -2.64
C PRO A 73 19.64 -15.01 -1.58
N SER A 74 20.65 -14.92 -0.72
CA SER A 74 20.80 -13.87 0.30
C SER A 74 21.23 -12.51 -0.28
N ILE A 75 21.75 -12.48 -1.51
CA ILE A 75 22.13 -11.24 -2.17
C ILE A 75 20.87 -10.47 -2.57
N ARG A 76 20.90 -9.18 -2.29
CA ARG A 76 19.84 -8.26 -2.66
C ARG A 76 20.01 -7.86 -4.10
N ILE A 77 18.91 -7.74 -4.85
CA ILE A 77 18.97 -7.43 -6.26
C ILE A 77 18.02 -6.27 -6.53
N VAL A 78 18.55 -5.21 -7.16
CA VAL A 78 17.80 -4.07 -7.67
C VAL A 78 18.06 -3.99 -9.16
N VAL A 79 17.01 -3.70 -9.92
CA VAL A 79 17.09 -3.65 -11.38
C VAL A 79 17.21 -2.21 -11.85
N ILE A 80 18.06 -1.94 -12.83
CA ILE A 80 18.11 -0.67 -13.56
C ILE A 80 17.47 -0.89 -14.93
N THR A 81 16.54 -0.03 -15.37
CA THR A 81 15.84 -0.24 -16.65
C THR A 81 15.44 1.07 -17.36
N GLY A 82 15.69 1.16 -18.66
CA GLY A 82 15.37 2.37 -19.46
C GLY A 82 13.99 2.45 -20.10
N TYR A 83 13.21 1.36 -20.09
CA TYR A 83 11.81 1.38 -20.56
C TYR A 83 11.07 0.20 -19.90
N PRO A 84 10.38 0.42 -18.78
CA PRO A 84 9.62 -0.65 -18.16
C PRO A 84 8.40 -0.99 -19.03
N SER A 85 8.40 -2.15 -19.67
CA SER A 85 7.13 -2.79 -20.04
C SER A 85 6.54 -3.45 -18.78
N GLN A 86 5.21 -3.51 -18.69
CA GLN A 86 4.51 -4.18 -17.59
C GLN A 86 4.94 -5.64 -17.44
N GLU A 87 5.27 -6.30 -18.55
CA GLU A 87 5.71 -7.70 -18.58
C GLU A 87 7.09 -7.88 -17.93
N THR A 88 8.06 -7.02 -18.28
CA THR A 88 9.41 -7.13 -17.76
C THR A 88 9.49 -6.80 -16.26
N ILE A 89 8.70 -5.82 -15.78
CA ILE A 89 8.61 -5.54 -14.33
C ILE A 89 8.04 -6.77 -13.59
N LYS A 90 6.96 -7.34 -14.12
CA LYS A 90 6.29 -8.48 -13.49
C LYS A 90 7.24 -9.68 -13.39
N GLU A 91 7.97 -9.99 -14.45
CA GLU A 91 8.96 -11.07 -14.43
C GLU A 91 10.07 -10.81 -13.40
N ALA A 92 10.59 -9.59 -13.32
CA ALA A 92 11.64 -9.27 -12.36
C ALA A 92 11.14 -9.37 -10.91
N LEU A 93 9.91 -8.93 -10.63
CA LEU A 93 9.26 -9.06 -9.33
C LEU A 93 9.04 -10.52 -8.92
N GLU A 94 8.61 -11.38 -9.86
CA GLU A 94 8.44 -12.82 -9.62
C GLU A 94 9.77 -13.52 -9.28
N LEU A 95 10.89 -13.00 -9.80
CA LEU A 95 12.24 -13.45 -9.46
C LEU A 95 12.76 -12.86 -8.13
N GLY A 96 11.93 -12.12 -7.41
CA GLY A 96 12.16 -11.68 -6.03
C GLY A 96 13.07 -10.47 -5.88
N ILE A 97 13.29 -9.66 -6.93
CA ILE A 97 14.04 -8.40 -6.81
C ILE A 97 13.43 -7.50 -5.72
N ILE A 98 14.23 -6.62 -5.14
CA ILE A 98 13.73 -5.71 -4.10
C ILE A 98 12.98 -4.53 -4.72
N ASP A 99 13.55 -3.93 -5.75
CA ASP A 99 13.01 -2.74 -6.39
C ASP A 99 13.67 -2.52 -7.76
N TYR A 100 13.24 -1.50 -8.50
CA TYR A 100 13.86 -1.07 -9.74
C TYR A 100 14.12 0.44 -9.80
N VAL A 101 15.07 0.83 -10.65
CA VAL A 101 15.51 2.21 -10.89
C VAL A 101 15.31 2.51 -12.38
N PRO A 102 14.49 3.51 -12.75
CA PRO A 102 14.32 3.91 -14.14
C PRO A 102 15.56 4.65 -14.66
N LYS A 103 16.03 4.33 -15.88
CA LYS A 103 17.00 5.16 -16.63
C LYS A 103 16.25 6.20 -17.50
N PRO A 104 16.72 7.45 -17.56
CA PRO A 104 17.82 8.03 -16.79
C PRO A 104 17.43 8.24 -15.31
N PHE A 105 18.32 7.90 -14.38
CA PHE A 105 18.09 8.08 -12.94
C PHE A 105 18.74 9.36 -12.42
N THR A 106 18.10 9.99 -11.44
CA THR A 106 18.72 11.05 -10.64
C THR A 106 19.48 10.44 -9.46
N PRO A 107 20.49 11.13 -8.91
CA PRO A 107 21.19 10.69 -7.71
C PRO A 107 20.23 10.33 -6.57
N ALA A 108 19.22 11.18 -6.32
CA ALA A 108 18.24 10.98 -5.26
C ALA A 108 17.47 9.65 -5.38
N VAL A 109 17.04 9.29 -6.59
CA VAL A 109 16.29 8.03 -6.81
C VAL A 109 17.18 6.82 -6.58
N LEU A 110 18.41 6.84 -7.09
CA LEU A 110 19.35 5.72 -6.93
C LEU A 110 19.72 5.51 -5.46
N SER A 111 20.00 6.59 -4.74
CA SER A 111 20.30 6.59 -3.31
C SER A 111 19.16 6.01 -2.48
N ASP A 112 17.95 6.51 -2.69
CA ASP A 112 16.75 6.12 -1.95
C ASP A 112 16.43 4.63 -2.17
N VAL A 113 16.45 4.16 -3.42
CA VAL A 113 16.26 2.73 -3.74
C VAL A 113 17.35 1.86 -3.11
N THR A 114 18.61 2.30 -3.15
CA THR A 114 19.74 1.56 -2.59
C THR A 114 19.65 1.47 -1.07
N GLN A 115 19.30 2.58 -0.41
CA GLN A 115 19.11 2.62 1.03
C GLN A 115 17.97 1.69 1.45
N ARG A 116 16.80 1.77 0.80
CA ARG A 116 15.68 0.85 1.04
C ARG A 116 16.08 -0.60 0.86
N ALA A 117 16.84 -0.90 -0.20
CA ALA A 117 17.33 -2.24 -0.46
C ALA A 117 18.24 -2.74 0.67
N LEU A 118 19.21 -1.95 1.11
CA LEU A 118 20.14 -2.35 2.18
C LEU A 118 19.46 -2.42 3.57
N GLU A 119 18.53 -1.52 3.85
CA GLU A 119 17.70 -1.51 5.05
C GLU A 119 16.68 -2.66 5.10
N TRP A 120 16.45 -3.34 3.98
CA TRP A 120 15.71 -4.60 3.89
C TRP A 120 16.45 -5.70 4.68
N ARG A 121 16.36 -5.65 6.01
CA ARG A 121 17.18 -6.47 6.92
C ARG A 121 16.45 -7.62 7.61
N LYS A 122 15.19 -7.91 7.29
CA LYS A 122 14.51 -9.16 7.70
C LYS A 122 13.32 -9.48 6.78
N CYS A 123 13.58 -10.00 5.59
CA CYS A 123 12.54 -10.75 4.86
C CYS A 123 13.19 -11.63 3.79
N GLY A 124 13.95 -12.63 4.23
CA GLY A 124 14.06 -13.85 3.46
C GLY A 124 12.84 -14.70 3.80
N CYS A 125 12.06 -15.07 2.78
CA CYS A 125 11.02 -16.09 2.82
C CYS A 125 9.76 -15.74 3.65
N GLU A 126 8.87 -14.90 3.11
CA GLU A 126 7.40 -15.08 3.13
C GLU A 126 6.72 -13.82 2.59
N ALA A 127 5.85 -14.00 1.60
CA ALA A 127 4.92 -13.00 1.14
C ALA A 127 4.22 -12.29 2.31
N GLU A 128 4.08 -10.97 2.20
CA GLU A 128 3.06 -10.18 2.89
C GLU A 128 2.94 -10.42 4.39
N LYS A 129 3.83 -9.80 5.18
CA LYS A 129 3.47 -9.38 6.53
C LYS A 129 3.59 -7.88 6.63
N SER A 130 2.65 -7.17 6.00
CA SER A 130 2.09 -6.00 6.66
C SER A 130 1.58 -6.50 8.00
N LYS A 131 2.31 -6.16 9.05
CA LYS A 131 2.07 -6.57 10.42
C LYS A 131 0.80 -5.89 10.92
N GLU A 132 -0.34 -6.44 10.54
CA GLU A 132 -1.58 -6.28 11.26
C GLU A 132 -1.89 -7.65 11.84
N GLU A 133 -1.39 -7.86 13.05
CA GLU A 133 -1.68 -9.02 13.86
C GLU A 133 -3.18 -9.02 14.14
N ILE A 134 -3.98 -9.66 13.28
CA ILE A 134 -5.35 -10.00 13.63
C ILE A 134 -5.24 -10.97 14.82
N PRO A 135 -5.82 -10.64 15.99
CA PRO A 135 -5.89 -11.54 17.14
C PRO A 135 -6.19 -13.00 16.73
N PRO A 136 -5.46 -13.99 17.26
CA PRO A 136 -5.67 -15.40 16.96
C PRO A 136 -7.12 -15.88 17.19
N ALA A 137 -7.84 -15.21 18.11
CA ALA A 137 -9.25 -15.44 18.37
C ALA A 137 -10.14 -15.21 17.13
N MET A 138 -9.96 -14.08 16.43
CA MET A 138 -10.72 -13.76 15.21
C MET A 138 -10.41 -14.72 14.06
N LEU A 139 -9.16 -15.21 13.96
CA LEU A 139 -8.80 -16.23 12.97
C LEU A 139 -9.49 -17.56 13.25
N SER A 140 -9.66 -17.93 14.52
CA SER A 140 -10.42 -19.13 14.89
C SER A 140 -11.90 -18.99 14.56
N GLU A 141 -12.48 -17.80 14.69
CA GLU A 141 -13.88 -17.55 14.31
C GLU A 141 -14.07 -17.61 12.80
N LEU A 142 -13.15 -17.00 12.04
CA LEU A 142 -13.15 -17.09 10.59
C LEU A 142 -13.12 -18.56 10.11
N ASP A 143 -12.26 -19.39 10.70
CA ASP A 143 -12.18 -20.82 10.34
C ASP A 143 -13.48 -21.57 10.66
N ARG A 144 -14.23 -21.17 11.70
CA ARG A 144 -15.56 -21.74 11.99
C ARG A 144 -16.58 -21.38 10.91
N VAL A 145 -16.63 -20.11 10.52
CA VAL A 145 -17.51 -19.63 9.44
C VAL A 145 -17.19 -20.36 8.14
N VAL A 146 -15.92 -20.48 7.79
CA VAL A 146 -15.50 -21.17 6.56
C VAL A 146 -15.93 -22.65 6.57
N LYS A 147 -15.86 -23.33 7.73
CA LYS A 147 -16.35 -24.71 7.87
C LYS A 147 -17.86 -24.84 7.69
N GLU A 148 -18.63 -23.89 8.21
CA GLU A 148 -20.10 -23.89 8.11
C GLU A 148 -20.58 -23.80 6.65
N TYR A 149 -19.85 -23.05 5.82
CA TYR A 149 -20.24 -22.75 4.44
C TYR A 149 -19.54 -23.62 3.37
N LYS A 150 -18.67 -24.55 3.77
CA LYS A 150 -17.81 -25.35 2.88
C LYS A 150 -18.55 -26.16 1.79
N ASN A 151 -19.80 -26.55 2.04
CA ASN A 151 -20.57 -27.43 1.14
C ASN A 151 -21.77 -26.75 0.47
N LYS A 152 -21.89 -25.42 0.52
CA LYS A 152 -23.00 -24.69 -0.10
C LYS A 152 -22.54 -24.02 -1.40
N PRO A 153 -23.24 -24.20 -2.54
CA PRO A 153 -22.96 -23.45 -3.77
C PRO A 153 -23.21 -21.95 -3.53
N GLY A 154 -22.31 -21.09 -4.01
CA GLY A 154 -22.42 -19.63 -3.82
C GLY A 154 -21.99 -19.11 -2.43
N SER A 155 -21.25 -19.90 -1.65
CA SER A 155 -20.81 -19.56 -0.30
C SER A 155 -19.79 -18.42 -0.19
N LEU A 156 -19.13 -18.05 -1.29
CA LEU A 156 -18.02 -17.11 -1.27
C LEU A 156 -18.41 -15.71 -0.77
N ILE A 157 -19.49 -15.11 -1.29
CA ILE A 157 -19.93 -13.77 -0.90
C ILE A 157 -20.34 -13.72 0.59
N PRO A 158 -21.20 -14.64 1.11
CA PRO A 158 -21.52 -14.68 2.54
C PRO A 158 -20.31 -14.84 3.44
N VAL A 159 -19.34 -15.69 3.03
CA VAL A 159 -18.12 -15.91 3.81
C VAL A 159 -17.25 -14.66 3.81
N LEU A 160 -17.08 -13.98 2.68
CA LEU A 160 -16.34 -12.72 2.59
C LEU A 160 -17.00 -11.62 3.42
N GLN A 161 -18.33 -11.53 3.41
CA GLN A 161 -19.06 -10.57 4.24
C GLN A 161 -18.81 -10.83 5.73
N ARG A 162 -18.98 -12.08 6.19
CA ARG A 162 -18.71 -12.45 7.60
C ARG A 162 -17.24 -12.27 7.98
N ALA A 163 -16.33 -12.60 7.07
CA ALA A 163 -14.90 -12.38 7.28
C ALA A 163 -14.59 -10.89 7.48
N GLN A 164 -15.22 -10.02 6.68
CA GLN A 164 -15.07 -8.57 6.83
C GLN A 164 -15.77 -8.03 8.07
N GLU A 165 -16.87 -8.62 8.54
CA GLU A 165 -17.50 -8.24 9.82
C GLU A 165 -16.60 -8.57 11.01
N ILE A 166 -15.89 -9.70 10.98
CA ILE A 166 -14.98 -10.13 12.05
C ILE A 166 -13.68 -9.32 12.00
N VAL A 167 -13.06 -9.24 10.82
CA VAL A 167 -11.69 -8.70 10.65
C VAL A 167 -11.69 -7.20 10.33
N GLY A 168 -12.80 -6.64 9.85
CA GLY A 168 -12.94 -5.26 9.36
C GLY A 168 -12.51 -5.04 7.92
N TYR A 169 -11.59 -5.86 7.40
CA TYR A 169 -11.05 -5.77 6.04
C TYR A 169 -10.55 -7.13 5.54
N LEU A 170 -10.28 -7.24 4.24
CA LEU A 170 -9.96 -8.48 3.53
C LEU A 170 -8.60 -8.40 2.83
N PRO A 171 -7.48 -8.51 3.56
CA PRO A 171 -6.14 -8.51 2.98
C PRO A 171 -5.86 -9.83 2.23
N PRO A 172 -4.85 -9.87 1.35
CA PRO A 172 -4.55 -11.04 0.52
C PRO A 172 -4.33 -12.35 1.32
N PHE A 173 -3.76 -12.28 2.52
CA PHE A 173 -3.58 -13.47 3.37
C PHE A 173 -4.90 -14.05 3.89
N ILE A 174 -5.90 -13.21 4.19
CA ILE A 174 -7.25 -13.66 4.57
C ILE A 174 -7.96 -14.25 3.36
N GLN A 175 -7.85 -13.61 2.19
CA GLN A 175 -8.40 -14.13 0.93
C GLN A 175 -7.83 -15.53 0.61
N LYS A 176 -6.51 -15.72 0.78
CA LYS A 176 -5.84 -17.02 0.60
C LYS A 176 -6.32 -18.06 1.60
N ARG A 177 -6.57 -17.68 2.86
CA ARG A 177 -7.11 -18.59 3.89
C ARG A 177 -8.54 -19.04 3.57
N ILE A 178 -9.39 -18.11 3.14
CA ILE A 178 -10.77 -18.40 2.70
C ILE A 178 -10.76 -19.30 1.47
N GLY A 179 -9.93 -18.99 0.46
CA GLY A 179 -9.77 -19.81 -0.75
C GLY A 179 -9.38 -21.26 -0.44
N LYS A 180 -8.39 -21.46 0.44
CA LYS A 180 -8.01 -22.80 0.91
C LYS A 180 -9.14 -23.54 1.63
N GLY A 181 -9.94 -22.85 2.43
CA GLY A 181 -11.02 -23.49 3.19
C GLY A 181 -12.24 -23.85 2.34
N LEU A 182 -12.56 -23.05 1.32
CA LEU A 182 -13.65 -23.28 0.38
C LEU A 182 -13.25 -24.07 -0.88
N ASN A 183 -11.97 -24.41 -1.03
CA ASN A 183 -11.40 -25.07 -2.22
C ASN A 183 -11.60 -24.25 -3.51
N ILE A 184 -11.43 -22.93 -3.42
CA ILE A 184 -11.54 -21.96 -4.52
C ILE A 184 -10.14 -21.36 -4.75
N SER A 185 -9.80 -21.04 -6.00
CA SER A 185 -8.49 -20.44 -6.29
C SER A 185 -8.37 -19.04 -5.66
N PRO A 186 -7.18 -18.66 -5.14
CA PRO A 186 -6.99 -17.31 -4.59
C PRO A 186 -7.30 -16.18 -5.59
N ALA A 187 -7.10 -16.45 -6.89
CA ALA A 187 -7.40 -15.51 -7.97
C ALA A 187 -8.90 -15.23 -8.12
N GLU A 188 -9.75 -16.26 -8.00
CA GLU A 188 -11.21 -16.08 -8.02
C GLU A 188 -11.70 -15.29 -6.81
N VAL A 189 -11.14 -15.56 -5.62
CA VAL A 189 -11.47 -14.79 -4.41
C VAL A 189 -11.08 -13.32 -4.59
N HIS A 190 -9.88 -13.06 -5.12
CA HIS A 190 -9.42 -11.71 -5.38
C HIS A 190 -10.27 -10.98 -6.43
N SER A 191 -10.69 -11.68 -7.48
CA SER A 191 -11.58 -11.11 -8.50
C SER A 191 -12.91 -10.66 -7.92
N VAL A 192 -13.47 -11.42 -6.98
CA VAL A 192 -14.73 -11.06 -6.31
C VAL A 192 -14.53 -9.87 -5.37
N VAL A 193 -13.47 -9.87 -4.57
CA VAL A 193 -13.15 -8.78 -3.63
C VAL A 193 -12.86 -7.47 -4.36
N SER A 194 -12.19 -7.52 -5.51
CA SER A 194 -11.89 -6.33 -6.33
C SER A 194 -13.09 -5.83 -7.13
N PHE A 195 -14.04 -6.70 -7.47
CA PHE A 195 -15.23 -6.34 -8.24
C PHE A 195 -16.31 -5.62 -7.41
N TYR A 196 -16.56 -6.07 -6.17
CA TYR A 196 -17.59 -5.47 -5.32
C TYR A 196 -17.01 -4.37 -4.43
N SER A 197 -17.49 -3.13 -4.61
CA SER A 197 -17.12 -1.96 -3.79
C SER A 197 -17.44 -2.10 -2.29
N PHE A 198 -18.27 -3.07 -1.92
CA PHE A 198 -18.58 -3.37 -0.52
C PHE A 198 -17.38 -3.94 0.25
N PHE A 199 -16.49 -4.66 -0.44
CA PHE A 199 -15.31 -5.26 0.17
C PHE A 199 -14.13 -4.29 0.17
N THR A 200 -13.33 -4.32 1.24
CA THR A 200 -12.19 -3.42 1.41
C THR A 200 -10.94 -4.21 1.74
N MET A 201 -9.88 -3.97 0.97
CA MET A 201 -8.58 -4.63 1.16
C MET A 201 -7.68 -3.91 2.17
N LYS A 202 -8.00 -2.64 2.47
CA LYS A 202 -7.31 -1.80 3.45
C LYS A 202 -8.06 -1.80 4.78
N PRO A 203 -7.36 -1.65 5.91
CA PRO A 203 -7.99 -1.52 7.23
C PRO A 203 -8.95 -0.33 7.24
N ARG A 204 -10.21 -0.60 7.59
CA ARG A 204 -11.19 0.44 7.91
C ARG A 204 -10.97 0.89 9.35
N GLY A 205 -11.21 2.17 9.60
CA GLY A 205 -11.31 2.68 10.95
C GLY A 205 -12.59 2.17 11.62
N ASP A 206 -12.66 2.26 12.94
CA ASP A 206 -13.82 1.83 13.74
C ASP A 206 -15.16 2.42 13.24
N HIS A 207 -15.12 3.62 12.67
CA HIS A 207 -16.26 4.34 12.11
C HIS A 207 -16.03 4.74 10.65
N ASN A 208 -16.98 4.40 9.76
CA ASN A 208 -16.92 4.75 8.35
C ASN A 208 -17.82 5.95 8.03
N ILE A 209 -17.19 7.06 7.61
CA ILE A 209 -17.86 8.29 7.21
C ILE A 209 -18.04 8.29 5.69
N ARG A 210 -19.29 8.15 5.25
CA ARG A 210 -19.69 8.18 3.84
C ARG A 210 -20.33 9.52 3.48
N VAL A 211 -19.71 10.27 2.59
CA VAL A 211 -20.20 11.58 2.12
C VAL A 211 -20.77 11.46 0.71
N CYS A 212 -21.99 11.96 0.49
CA CYS A 212 -22.63 11.94 -0.82
C CYS A 212 -22.13 13.07 -1.73
N LEU A 213 -21.51 12.72 -2.86
CA LEU A 213 -21.13 13.63 -3.94
C LEU A 213 -22.12 13.61 -5.11
N GLY A 214 -23.37 13.24 -4.85
CA GLY A 214 -24.45 13.29 -5.83
C GLY A 214 -24.81 14.72 -6.21
N THR A 215 -25.44 14.91 -7.36
CA THR A 215 -25.78 16.24 -7.91
C THR A 215 -26.54 17.13 -6.92
N ALA A 216 -27.52 16.59 -6.20
CA ALA A 216 -28.28 17.34 -5.20
C ALA A 216 -27.43 17.81 -3.99
N CYS A 217 -26.44 17.01 -3.58
CA CYS A 217 -25.53 17.37 -2.50
C CYS A 217 -24.43 18.34 -2.99
N TYR A 218 -23.97 18.14 -4.23
CA TYR A 218 -22.99 19.00 -4.90
C TYR A 218 -23.48 20.44 -5.02
N VAL A 219 -24.68 20.65 -5.57
CA VAL A 219 -25.28 22.00 -5.74
C VAL A 219 -25.53 22.69 -4.40
N ARG A 220 -25.73 21.92 -3.32
CA ARG A 220 -25.89 22.47 -1.96
C ARG A 220 -24.57 22.69 -1.21
N GLY A 221 -23.43 22.55 -1.88
CA GLY A 221 -22.12 22.90 -1.33
C GLY A 221 -21.52 21.86 -0.38
N ILE A 222 -21.76 20.56 -0.63
CA ILE A 222 -21.15 19.48 0.19
C ILE A 222 -19.61 19.49 0.16
N GLU A 223 -18.98 20.10 -0.84
CA GLU A 223 -17.52 20.23 -0.93
C GLU A 223 -16.92 20.89 0.30
N GLY A 224 -17.54 21.96 0.83
CA GLY A 224 -17.05 22.64 2.04
C GLY A 224 -17.15 21.77 3.30
N VAL A 225 -18.09 20.82 3.34
CA VAL A 225 -18.15 19.82 4.42
C VAL A 225 -17.00 18.83 4.27
N LEU A 226 -16.75 18.36 3.05
CA LEU A 226 -15.69 17.42 2.76
C LEU A 226 -14.30 18.01 3.07
N GLU A 227 -14.04 19.26 2.68
CA GLU A 227 -12.79 19.96 2.99
C GLU A 227 -12.58 20.10 4.50
N LYS A 228 -13.59 20.54 5.25
CA LYS A 228 -13.47 20.67 6.71
C LYS A 228 -13.19 19.32 7.38
N ILE A 229 -13.79 18.23 6.89
CA ILE A 229 -13.51 16.87 7.38
C ILE A 229 -12.07 16.45 7.07
N LYS A 230 -11.60 16.69 5.83
CA LYS A 230 -10.21 16.41 5.43
C LYS A 230 -9.20 17.17 6.28
N ASP A 231 -9.42 18.47 6.51
CA ASP A 231 -8.52 19.31 7.29
C ASP A 231 -8.47 18.88 8.76
N SER A 232 -9.62 18.53 9.33
CA SER A 232 -9.73 18.19 10.75
C SER A 232 -9.16 16.80 11.05
N LEU A 233 -9.41 15.83 10.17
CA LEU A 233 -8.92 14.45 10.32
C LEU A 233 -7.55 14.23 9.67
N LYS A 234 -7.06 15.17 8.86
CA LYS A 234 -5.82 15.09 8.06
C LYS A 234 -5.76 13.83 7.17
N ILE A 235 -6.89 13.44 6.58
CA ILE A 235 -7.01 12.27 5.70
C ILE A 235 -7.53 12.65 4.31
N ASN A 236 -7.17 11.86 3.30
CA ASN A 236 -7.78 11.97 1.98
C ASN A 236 -9.00 11.04 1.85
N ILE A 237 -9.71 11.19 0.73
CA ILE A 237 -10.84 10.32 0.38
C ILE A 237 -10.30 8.91 0.11
N GLY A 238 -10.85 7.91 0.80
CA GLY A 238 -10.45 6.51 0.72
C GLY A 238 -9.36 6.10 1.71
N ASP A 239 -8.88 7.03 2.54
CA ASP A 239 -7.90 6.77 3.58
C ASP A 239 -8.55 6.63 4.96
N THR A 240 -7.80 6.00 5.86
CA THR A 240 -8.15 5.81 7.26
C THR A 240 -7.21 6.65 8.12
N THR A 241 -7.74 7.27 9.16
CA THR A 241 -6.96 8.04 10.15
C THR A 241 -5.84 7.19 10.77
N GLU A 242 -4.73 7.83 11.15
CA GLU A 242 -3.59 7.15 11.81
C GLU A 242 -4.01 6.41 13.10
N ASN A 243 -5.01 6.94 13.80
CA ASN A 243 -5.58 6.34 15.01
C ASN A 243 -6.54 5.18 14.73
N LYS A 244 -6.74 4.79 13.45
CA LYS A 244 -7.67 3.75 13.01
C LYS A 244 -9.12 3.92 13.51
N LYS A 245 -9.54 5.14 13.83
CA LYS A 245 -10.89 5.42 14.33
C LYS A 245 -11.88 5.78 13.23
N PHE A 246 -11.46 6.56 12.24
CA PHE A 246 -12.32 7.02 11.15
C PHE A 246 -11.74 6.66 9.79
N SER A 247 -12.61 6.19 8.89
CA SER A 247 -12.36 6.12 7.44
C SER A 247 -13.27 7.11 6.72
N LEU A 248 -12.75 7.78 5.70
CA LEU A 248 -13.53 8.70 4.87
C LEU A 248 -13.75 8.12 3.48
N GLU A 249 -15.00 7.96 3.09
CA GLU A 249 -15.40 7.46 1.78
C GLU A 249 -16.34 8.44 1.09
N ALA A 250 -16.08 8.73 -0.18
CA ALA A 250 -16.96 9.56 -0.99
C ALA A 250 -17.78 8.68 -1.93
N VAL A 251 -19.11 8.74 -1.81
CA VAL A 251 -20.04 7.92 -2.58
C VAL A 251 -20.86 8.78 -3.53
N ARG A 252 -21.27 8.18 -4.67
CA ARG A 252 -22.02 8.91 -5.71
C ARG A 252 -23.45 9.27 -5.30
N CYS A 253 -24.16 8.36 -4.62
CA CYS A 253 -25.52 8.60 -4.18
C CYS A 253 -25.84 7.75 -2.95
N LEU A 254 -26.46 8.37 -1.95
CA LEU A 254 -26.99 7.70 -0.75
C LEU A 254 -28.52 7.54 -0.80
N GLY A 255 -29.17 7.96 -1.89
CA GLY A 255 -30.63 7.83 -2.06
C GLY A 255 -31.48 8.80 -1.23
N ALA A 256 -30.88 9.62 -0.35
CA ALA A 256 -31.58 10.53 0.55
C ALA A 256 -31.59 11.99 0.05
N CYS A 257 -31.90 12.21 -1.23
CA CYS A 257 -31.83 13.56 -1.84
C CYS A 257 -32.71 14.62 -1.14
N GLY A 258 -33.82 14.22 -0.49
CA GLY A 258 -34.67 15.13 0.30
C GLY A 258 -33.98 15.73 1.53
N LEU A 259 -32.92 15.08 2.02
CA LEU A 259 -32.13 15.50 3.17
C LEU A 259 -30.78 16.12 2.78
N ALA A 260 -30.55 16.38 1.48
CA ALA A 260 -29.28 16.91 0.99
C ALA A 260 -28.89 18.24 1.67
N PRO A 261 -27.60 18.49 1.98
CA PRO A 261 -26.46 17.56 1.84
C PRO A 261 -26.49 16.41 2.86
N VAL A 262 -26.11 15.20 2.44
CA VAL A 262 -26.19 13.98 3.26
C VAL A 262 -24.82 13.40 3.55
N MET A 263 -24.63 13.00 4.81
CA MET A 263 -23.50 12.23 5.30
C MET A 263 -24.03 11.04 6.11
N VAL A 264 -23.42 9.87 5.97
CA VAL A 264 -23.74 8.69 6.76
C VAL A 264 -22.50 8.30 7.56
N VAL A 265 -22.64 8.10 8.86
CA VAL A 265 -21.59 7.52 9.69
C VAL A 265 -22.07 6.13 10.10
N ASP A 266 -21.34 5.10 9.69
CA ASP A 266 -21.74 3.70 9.85
C ASP A 266 -23.14 3.40 9.30
N GLN A 267 -24.16 3.33 10.17
CA GLN A 267 -25.57 3.11 9.80
C GLN A 267 -26.46 4.34 9.98
N ASP A 268 -25.94 5.39 10.63
CA ASP A 268 -26.70 6.58 10.96
C ASP A 268 -26.64 7.63 9.85
N THR A 269 -27.82 8.08 9.40
CA THR A 269 -27.96 9.03 8.28
C THR A 269 -28.18 10.45 8.79
N TYR A 270 -27.30 11.36 8.41
CA TYR A 270 -27.35 12.76 8.78
C TYR A 270 -27.67 13.65 7.58
N GLY A 271 -28.75 14.40 7.69
CA GLY A 271 -29.23 15.34 6.68
C GLY A 271 -28.96 16.80 7.03
N ALA A 272 -29.14 17.67 6.02
CA ALA A 272 -28.92 19.12 6.09
C ALA A 272 -27.54 19.43 6.68
N MET A 273 -26.52 18.74 6.16
CA MET A 273 -25.16 18.82 6.69
C MET A 273 -24.53 20.18 6.39
N THR A 274 -23.94 20.77 7.42
CA THR A 274 -23.09 21.96 7.36
C THR A 274 -21.71 21.60 7.92
N PRO A 275 -20.65 22.36 7.60
CA PRO A 275 -19.30 22.06 8.11
C PRO A 275 -19.24 22.01 9.65
N LYS A 276 -20.04 22.85 10.33
CA LYS A 276 -20.16 22.84 11.80
C LYS A 276 -20.81 21.55 12.30
N LYS A 277 -21.97 21.20 11.73
CA LYS A 277 -22.72 20.00 12.09
C LYS A 277 -21.93 18.73 11.82
N ALA A 278 -21.08 18.71 10.78
CA ALA A 278 -20.19 17.59 10.51
C ALA A 278 -19.18 17.35 11.63
N MET A 279 -18.60 18.42 12.18
CA MET A 279 -17.69 18.32 13.32
C MET A 279 -18.41 17.89 14.61
N GLU A 280 -19.62 18.37 14.84
CA GLU A 280 -20.46 17.92 15.97
C GLU A 280 -20.76 16.42 15.87
N VAL A 281 -21.14 15.94 14.69
CA VAL A 281 -21.40 14.52 14.45
C VAL A 281 -20.14 13.69 14.69
N ILE A 282 -18.99 14.08 14.15
CA ILE A 282 -17.71 13.37 14.39
C ILE A 282 -17.36 13.38 15.88
N GLY A 283 -17.62 14.48 16.59
CA GLY A 283 -17.41 14.59 18.03
C GLY A 283 -18.28 13.67 18.89
N GLN A 284 -19.44 13.23 18.40
CA GLN A 284 -20.27 12.23 19.09
C GLN A 284 -19.62 10.84 19.09
N TYR A 285 -18.87 10.51 18.03
CA TYR A 285 -18.18 9.22 17.89
C TYR A 285 -16.76 9.27 18.49
N ASP A 286 -16.13 10.45 18.54
CA ASP A 286 -14.86 10.62 19.24
C ASP A 286 -14.81 11.93 20.08
N PRO A 287 -14.87 11.82 21.43
CA PRO A 287 -14.75 12.95 22.33
C PRO A 287 -13.43 13.73 22.17
N SER A 288 -12.38 13.11 21.63
CA SER A 288 -11.07 13.75 21.37
C SER A 288 -11.16 14.98 20.47
N PHE A 289 -12.14 15.00 19.56
CA PHE A 289 -12.31 16.06 18.56
C PHE A 289 -13.29 17.15 19.00
N THR A 290 -14.03 16.94 20.09
CA THR A 290 -14.93 17.96 20.68
C THR A 290 -14.17 19.14 21.31
N GLY A 291 -12.90 18.96 21.67
CA GLY A 291 -12.08 20.02 22.29
C GLY A 291 -11.53 21.07 21.33
N ALA A 292 -11.56 20.83 20.01
CA ALA A 292 -11.04 21.76 19.01
C ALA A 292 -11.99 22.93 18.74
N THR A 293 -13.30 22.73 18.88
CA THR A 293 -14.30 23.78 18.67
C THR A 293 -14.28 24.82 19.80
N ALA A 294 -14.01 24.42 21.05
CA ALA A 294 -13.93 25.37 22.18
C ALA A 294 -12.69 26.29 22.12
N LYS A 295 -11.55 25.79 21.62
CA LYS A 295 -10.34 26.61 21.43
C LYS A 295 -10.41 27.49 20.17
N GLU A 296 -10.97 26.99 19.07
CA GLU A 296 -11.16 27.80 17.85
C GLU A 296 -12.21 28.91 18.05
N GLU A 297 -13.24 28.72 18.89
CA GLU A 297 -14.19 29.79 19.24
C GLU A 297 -13.58 30.84 20.18
N ALA A 298 -12.71 30.45 21.11
CA ALA A 298 -12.00 31.39 21.98
C ALA A 298 -11.00 32.27 21.20
N GLU A 299 -10.27 31.72 20.22
CA GLU A 299 -9.35 32.49 19.38
C GLU A 299 -10.07 33.38 18.35
N ARG A 300 -11.24 32.97 17.84
CA ARG A 300 -12.06 33.82 16.94
C ARG A 300 -12.77 34.96 17.65
N GLN A 301 -13.10 34.83 18.93
CA GLN A 301 -13.66 35.94 19.71
C GLN A 301 -12.59 36.97 20.10
N LEU A 302 -11.34 36.54 20.37
CA LEU A 302 -10.26 37.46 20.71
C LEU A 302 -9.80 38.34 19.53
N ASN A 303 -9.92 37.85 18.29
CA ASN A 303 -9.53 38.58 17.07
C ASN A 303 -10.63 39.47 16.47
N LYS A 304 -11.75 39.69 17.18
CA LYS A 304 -12.81 40.62 16.77
C LYS A 304 -12.84 41.93 17.57
N GLU A 305 -11.94 42.11 18.55
CA GLU A 305 -11.84 43.32 19.38
C GLU A 305 -10.51 44.10 19.17
N VAL A 306 -9.85 43.93 18.03
CA VAL A 306 -8.72 44.79 17.60
C VAL A 306 -9.05 45.49 16.28
#